data_AF-A0A813HRR8-F1
#
_entry.id   AF-A0A813HRR8-F1
#
_cell.length_a   1.000
_cell.length_b   1.000
_cell.length_c   1.000
_cell.angle_alpha   90.00
_cell.angle_beta   90.00
_cell.angle_gamma   90.00
#
_symmetry.space_group_name_H-M   'P 1'
#
loop_
_entity.id
_entity.type
_entity.pdbx_description
1 polymer ?
#
loop_
_entity_poly.entity_id
_entity_poly.type
_entity_poly.pdbx_seq_one_letter_code
_entity_poly.pdbx_strand_id
1 'polypeptide(L)'
;VESFGAMEKREKTEYIMNQMRLVLAKKDYVRTQIISKKINPKLLEQEDVMDLKIEYYQFMVRYWLHEKQFLDVAKSYMMIFRTKSVQEDEAKWMPVLTAHAIYLTLSPYNNEQDDMLHRIDTLEKKKLDKVPFVKALIKIFLKKEIVAWPLANEKELRSHPVFQDTPHEGASDRWDLLKKRVVQHNIKVVSEYYEQIHTTRLCELIGLGEKETEAELSELVCSKFVFARIDRPAGTIKFGKKQTYTDRLNTWSDSITKMLDLVENSCHLIQKEQMVHAARAKLKPKK
;
A
#
# COMPACT_ATOMS: atom_id res chain seq x y z
N VAL A 1 -6.72 21.95 40.29
CA VAL A 1 -6.42 22.24 38.87
C VAL A 1 -5.08 22.95 38.69
N GLU A 2 -4.37 23.33 39.76
CA GLU A 2 -3.08 24.03 39.67
C GLU A 2 -1.84 23.13 39.48
N SER A 3 -1.96 21.81 39.61
CA SER A 3 -0.82 20.88 39.54
C SER A 3 -0.46 20.40 38.12
N PHE A 4 -1.33 20.56 37.12
CA PHE A 4 -1.05 20.11 35.74
C PHE A 4 -0.13 21.07 34.96
N GLY A 5 0.03 22.32 35.44
CA GLY A 5 0.93 23.30 34.83
C GLY A 5 2.40 23.01 35.14
N ALA A 6 2.70 22.66 36.39
CA ALA A 6 4.06 22.55 36.94
C ALA A 6 4.76 21.19 36.71
N MET A 7 4.03 20.15 36.26
CA MET A 7 4.64 18.83 36.02
C MET A 7 5.62 18.82 34.86
N GLU A 8 6.58 17.89 34.92
CA GLU A 8 7.53 17.67 33.84
C GLU A 8 6.82 17.13 32.59
N LYS A 9 7.35 17.43 31.41
CA LYS A 9 6.74 17.02 30.12
C LYS A 9 6.58 15.50 30.03
N ARG A 10 7.54 14.74 30.54
CA ARG A 10 7.52 13.27 30.57
C ARG A 10 6.40 12.72 31.47
N GLU A 11 6.28 13.23 32.69
CA GLU A 11 5.22 12.83 33.63
C GLU A 11 3.82 13.09 33.08
N LYS A 12 3.62 14.21 32.37
CA LYS A 12 2.36 14.50 31.67
C LYS A 12 2.05 13.44 30.61
N THR A 13 3.04 13.02 29.84
CA THR A 13 2.88 11.99 28.82
C THR A 13 2.57 10.62 29.44
N GLU A 14 3.27 10.25 30.52
CA GLU A 14 3.00 9.02 31.28
C GLU A 14 1.60 8.99 31.88
N TYR A 15 1.13 10.12 32.41
CA TYR A 15 -0.22 10.24 32.94
C TYR A 15 -1.28 10.05 31.84
N ILE A 16 -1.10 10.69 30.68
CA ILE A 16 -1.99 10.52 29.54
C ILE A 16 -1.96 9.07 29.03
N MET A 17 -0.78 8.42 29.02
CA MET A 17 -0.61 7.03 28.62
C MET A 17 -1.42 6.08 29.51
N ASN A 18 -1.33 6.29 30.83
CA ASN A 18 -2.10 5.52 31.80
C ASN A 18 -3.61 5.72 31.62
N GLN A 19 -4.06 6.93 31.29
CA GLN A 19 -5.46 7.17 30.94
C GLN A 19 -5.87 6.39 29.69
N MET A 20 -5.05 6.40 28.62
CA MET A 20 -5.32 5.61 27.41
C MET A 20 -5.41 4.11 27.72
N ARG A 21 -4.50 3.58 28.54
CA ARG A 21 -4.51 2.17 28.96
C ARG A 21 -5.82 1.78 29.65
N LEU A 22 -6.29 2.59 30.59
CA LEU A 22 -7.53 2.34 31.34
C LEU A 22 -8.78 2.46 30.46
N VAL A 23 -8.80 3.46 29.58
CA VAL A 23 -9.93 3.70 28.67
C VAL A 23 -10.02 2.59 27.61
N LEU A 24 -8.88 2.11 27.11
CA LEU A 24 -8.82 0.92 26.24
C LEU A 24 -9.27 -0.35 26.96
N ALA A 25 -8.89 -0.54 28.23
CA ALA A 25 -9.37 -1.67 29.03
C ALA A 25 -10.90 -1.64 29.23
N LYS A 26 -11.47 -0.43 29.33
CA LYS A 26 -12.93 -0.21 29.37
C LYS A 26 -13.62 -0.36 28.00
N LYS A 27 -12.87 -0.54 26.91
CA LYS A 27 -13.37 -0.59 25.51
C LYS A 27 -14.09 0.71 25.08
N ASP A 28 -13.71 1.86 25.63
CA ASP A 28 -14.26 3.15 25.25
C ASP A 28 -13.36 3.82 24.18
N TYR A 29 -13.61 3.46 22.92
CA TYR A 29 -12.78 3.89 21.80
C TYR A 29 -12.91 5.39 21.48
N VAL A 30 -14.09 5.97 21.67
CA VAL A 30 -14.33 7.41 21.43
C VAL A 30 -13.47 8.26 22.38
N ARG A 31 -13.43 7.91 23.67
CA ARG A 31 -12.55 8.61 24.62
C ARG A 31 -11.08 8.38 24.32
N THR A 32 -10.69 7.18 23.87
CA THR A 32 -9.30 6.91 23.45
C THR A 32 -8.86 7.87 22.35
N GLN A 33 -9.71 8.11 21.34
CA GLN A 33 -9.42 9.05 20.25
C GLN A 33 -9.29 10.51 20.73
N ILE A 34 -10.12 10.92 21.69
CA ILE A 34 -10.07 12.28 22.24
C ILE A 34 -8.79 12.47 23.05
N ILE A 35 -8.38 11.45 23.81
CA ILE A 35 -7.18 11.50 24.64
C ILE A 35 -5.91 11.44 23.76
N SER A 36 -5.89 10.64 22.70
CA SER A 36 -4.73 10.55 21.80
C SER A 36 -4.40 11.89 21.14
N LYS A 37 -5.41 12.69 20.77
CA LYS A 37 -5.25 14.06 20.24
C LYS A 37 -4.57 15.03 21.20
N LYS A 38 -4.54 14.74 22.51
CA LYS A 38 -3.88 15.60 23.52
C LYS A 38 -2.36 15.42 23.54
N ILE A 39 -1.83 14.34 22.96
CA ILE A 39 -0.39 14.11 22.87
C ILE A 39 0.15 14.84 21.64
N ASN A 40 1.19 15.65 21.84
CA ASN A 40 1.85 16.34 20.73
C ASN A 40 2.83 15.37 20.04
N PRO A 41 2.68 15.11 18.73
CA PRO A 41 3.55 14.18 17.99
C PRO A 41 5.02 14.58 18.02
N LYS A 42 5.34 15.89 18.09
CA LYS A 42 6.72 16.38 18.18
C LYS A 42 7.42 15.99 19.49
N LEU A 43 6.64 15.79 20.55
CA LEU A 43 7.17 15.43 21.87
C LEU A 43 7.58 13.94 21.92
N LEU A 44 6.97 13.12 21.07
CA LEU A 44 7.29 11.69 20.92
C LEU A 44 8.54 11.44 20.07
N GLU A 45 9.14 12.47 19.45
CA GLU A 45 10.37 12.35 18.66
C GLU A 45 11.64 12.59 19.49
N GLN A 46 11.49 13.04 20.74
CA GLN A 46 12.61 13.27 21.65
C GLN A 46 13.20 11.96 22.16
N GLU A 47 14.52 11.91 22.32
CA GLU A 47 15.26 10.68 22.72
C GLU A 47 14.86 10.18 24.11
N ASP A 48 14.50 11.10 25.03
CA ASP A 48 14.11 10.78 26.41
C ASP A 48 12.75 10.07 26.53
N VAL A 49 11.96 10.01 25.44
CA VAL A 49 10.55 9.56 25.42
C VAL A 49 10.35 8.35 24.48
N MET A 50 11.44 7.69 24.06
CA MET A 50 11.38 6.57 23.10
C MET A 50 10.55 5.37 23.59
N ASP A 51 10.59 5.05 24.89
CA ASP A 51 9.80 3.94 25.46
C ASP A 51 8.30 4.24 25.40
N LEU A 52 7.93 5.46 25.79
CA LEU A 52 6.55 5.96 25.77
C LEU A 52 5.99 6.04 24.35
N LYS A 53 6.85 6.30 23.37
CA LYS A 53 6.47 6.25 21.96
C LYS A 53 6.02 4.85 21.54
N ILE A 54 6.74 3.81 21.94
CA ILE A 54 6.40 2.43 21.61
C ILE A 54 5.06 2.05 22.22
N GLU A 55 4.85 2.34 23.51
CA GLU A 55 3.58 2.08 24.20
C GLU A 55 2.41 2.85 23.57
N TYR A 56 2.62 4.12 23.24
CA TYR A 56 1.62 4.94 22.56
C TYR A 56 1.13 4.28 21.27
N TYR A 57 2.06 3.91 20.40
CA TYR A 57 1.69 3.32 19.11
C TYR A 57 1.12 1.91 19.26
N GLN A 58 1.51 1.14 20.29
CA GLN A 58 0.84 -0.12 20.60
C GLN A 58 -0.64 0.11 20.95
N PHE A 59 -0.96 1.12 21.77
CA PHE A 59 -2.34 1.49 22.09
C PHE A 59 -3.11 2.00 20.87
N MET A 60 -2.47 2.81 20.02
CA MET A 60 -3.07 3.25 18.77
C MET A 60 -3.37 2.09 17.82
N VAL A 61 -2.48 1.08 17.73
CA VAL A 61 -2.75 -0.14 16.95
C VAL A 61 -4.01 -0.84 17.47
N ARG A 62 -4.19 -0.99 18.79
CA ARG A 62 -5.42 -1.60 19.35
C ARG A 62 -6.68 -0.84 18.98
N TYR A 63 -6.59 0.49 19.00
CA TYR A 63 -7.70 1.37 18.63
C TYR A 63 -8.04 1.24 17.14
N TRP A 64 -7.05 1.37 16.25
CA TRP A 64 -7.27 1.32 14.80
C TRP A 64 -7.72 -0.06 14.32
N LEU A 65 -7.32 -1.13 15.01
CA LEU A 65 -7.83 -2.49 14.74
C LEU A 65 -9.32 -2.60 15.03
N HIS A 66 -9.81 -2.01 16.11
CA HIS A 66 -11.25 -1.97 16.39
C HIS A 66 -12.01 -1.15 15.34
N GLU A 67 -11.46 -0.01 14.91
CA GLU A 67 -12.07 0.79 13.84
C GLU A 67 -11.92 0.20 12.43
N LYS A 68 -11.22 -0.95 12.30
CA LYS A 68 -10.91 -1.62 11.02
C LYS A 68 -10.18 -0.72 10.01
N GLN A 69 -9.42 0.27 10.50
CA GLN A 69 -8.60 1.17 9.66
C GLN A 69 -7.15 0.66 9.56
N PHE A 70 -6.93 -0.28 8.63
CA PHE A 70 -5.63 -0.97 8.50
C PHE A 70 -4.49 -0.08 7.99
N LEU A 71 -4.78 1.01 7.26
CA LEU A 71 -3.77 1.95 6.79
C LEU A 71 -3.10 2.67 7.97
N ASP A 72 -3.89 3.11 8.96
CA ASP A 72 -3.37 3.82 10.13
C ASP A 72 -2.70 2.87 11.13
N VAL A 73 -3.13 1.60 11.16
CA VAL A 73 -2.35 0.53 11.81
C VAL A 73 -0.97 0.41 11.19
N ALA A 74 -0.88 0.33 9.86
CA ALA A 74 0.40 0.25 9.16
C ALA A 74 1.27 1.48 9.47
N LYS A 75 0.72 2.71 9.41
CA LYS A 75 1.44 3.94 9.80
C LYS A 75 1.97 3.88 11.23
N SER A 76 1.18 3.37 12.17
CA SER A 76 1.58 3.22 13.57
C SER A 76 2.77 2.26 13.71
N TYR A 77 2.78 1.13 13.00
CA TYR A 77 3.92 0.21 12.98
C TYR A 77 5.17 0.81 12.31
N MET A 78 5.01 1.61 11.25
CA MET A 78 6.11 2.36 10.64
C MET A 78 6.74 3.35 11.63
N MET A 79 5.93 4.03 12.45
CA MET A 79 6.44 4.93 13.49
C MET A 79 7.17 4.21 14.61
N ILE A 80 6.73 3.00 14.98
CA ILE A 80 7.45 2.12 15.90
C ILE A 80 8.81 1.75 15.28
N PHE A 81 8.83 1.32 14.02
CA PHE A 81 10.04 0.92 13.31
C PHE A 81 11.06 2.06 13.11
N ARG A 82 10.60 3.31 12.97
CA ARG A 82 11.48 4.49 12.87
C ARG A 82 12.20 4.84 14.18
N THR A 83 11.83 4.22 15.30
CA THR A 83 12.42 4.49 16.61
C THR A 83 13.79 3.83 16.73
N LYS A 84 14.82 4.58 17.14
CA LYS A 84 16.23 4.11 17.18
C LYS A 84 16.40 2.81 17.97
N SER A 85 15.77 2.73 19.15
CA SER A 85 15.77 1.53 20.01
C SER A 85 15.29 0.25 19.30
N VAL A 86 14.31 0.36 18.39
CA VAL A 86 13.77 -0.80 17.65
C VAL A 86 14.66 -1.17 16.46
N GLN A 87 15.36 -0.20 15.87
CA GLN A 87 16.24 -0.45 14.72
C GLN A 87 17.51 -1.20 15.08
N GLU A 88 17.98 -1.05 16.33
CA GLU A 88 19.17 -1.70 16.87
C GLU A 88 18.91 -3.17 17.23
N ASP A 89 17.70 -3.51 17.69
CA ASP A 89 17.33 -4.86 18.14
C ASP A 89 16.71 -5.74 17.04
N GLU A 90 17.43 -6.76 16.59
CA GLU A 90 16.99 -7.69 15.53
C GLU A 90 15.70 -8.47 15.84
N ALA A 91 15.54 -8.89 17.09
CA ALA A 91 14.35 -9.61 17.52
C ALA A 91 13.08 -8.73 17.56
N LYS A 92 13.22 -7.40 17.71
CA LYS A 92 12.08 -6.47 17.85
C LYS A 92 11.65 -5.88 16.52
N TRP A 93 12.57 -5.59 15.59
CA TRP A 93 12.17 -5.04 14.29
C TRP A 93 11.56 -6.07 13.35
N MET A 94 11.94 -7.35 13.43
CA MET A 94 11.39 -8.40 12.56
C MET A 94 9.86 -8.59 12.68
N PRO A 95 9.27 -8.72 13.89
CA PRO A 95 7.81 -8.80 14.04
C PRO A 95 7.09 -7.48 13.71
N VAL A 96 7.74 -6.33 13.94
CA VAL A 96 7.16 -5.01 13.61
C VAL A 96 7.10 -4.79 12.09
N LEU A 97 8.15 -5.17 11.38
CA LEU A 97 8.25 -5.03 9.92
C LEU A 97 7.27 -5.97 9.20
N THR A 98 7.22 -7.22 9.63
CA THR A 98 6.27 -8.22 9.12
C THR A 98 4.83 -7.78 9.37
N ALA A 99 4.51 -7.29 10.57
CA ALA A 99 3.19 -6.75 10.87
C ALA A 99 2.86 -5.53 10.01
N HIS A 100 3.80 -4.59 9.87
CA HIS A 100 3.63 -3.41 9.02
C HIS A 100 3.27 -3.81 7.58
N ALA A 101 4.05 -4.70 6.98
CA ALA A 101 3.84 -5.16 5.62
C ALA A 101 2.49 -5.87 5.44
N ILE A 102 2.11 -6.76 6.37
CA ILE A 102 0.82 -7.45 6.30
C ILE A 102 -0.34 -6.46 6.41
N TYR A 103 -0.31 -5.53 7.37
CA TYR A 103 -1.37 -4.52 7.49
C TYR A 103 -1.45 -3.57 6.30
N LEU A 104 -0.31 -3.28 5.66
CA LEU A 104 -0.30 -2.51 4.43
C LEU A 104 -0.96 -3.27 3.27
N THR A 105 -0.75 -4.59 3.15
CA THR A 105 -1.44 -5.41 2.14
C THR A 105 -2.94 -5.60 2.42
N LEU A 106 -3.36 -5.53 3.70
CA LEU A 106 -4.78 -5.57 4.09
C LEU A 106 -5.51 -4.24 3.85
N SER A 107 -4.76 -3.13 3.83
CA SER A 107 -5.34 -1.80 3.60
C SER A 107 -5.93 -1.67 2.19
N PRO A 108 -7.02 -0.91 2.02
CA PRO A 108 -7.61 -0.68 0.71
C PRO A 108 -6.64 0.07 -0.20
N TYR A 109 -6.79 -0.14 -1.51
CA TYR A 109 -5.98 0.57 -2.49
C TYR A 109 -6.18 2.08 -2.41
N ASN A 110 -5.10 2.76 -2.07
CA ASN A 110 -5.00 4.20 -2.06
C ASN A 110 -3.62 4.62 -2.57
N ASN A 111 -3.50 5.85 -3.07
CA ASN A 111 -2.22 6.40 -3.49
C ASN A 111 -1.19 6.40 -2.34
N GLU A 112 -1.65 6.63 -1.10
CA GLU A 112 -0.80 6.52 0.10
C GLU A 112 -0.27 5.11 0.34
N GLN A 113 -1.08 4.08 0.09
CA GLN A 113 -0.66 2.69 0.25
C GLN A 113 0.41 2.34 -0.80
N ASP A 114 0.19 2.71 -2.06
CA ASP A 114 1.11 2.45 -3.17
C ASP A 114 2.49 3.08 -2.94
N ASP A 115 2.50 4.36 -2.53
CA ASP A 115 3.71 5.07 -2.13
C ASP A 115 4.41 4.40 -0.92
N MET A 116 3.65 3.96 0.08
CA MET A 116 4.23 3.21 1.21
C MET A 116 4.83 1.85 0.79
N LEU A 117 4.19 1.11 -0.12
CA LEU A 117 4.71 -0.15 -0.64
C LEU A 117 6.03 0.06 -1.39
N HIS A 118 6.09 1.08 -2.24
CA HIS A 118 7.32 1.47 -2.94
C HIS A 118 8.43 1.94 -1.98
N ARG A 119 8.07 2.67 -0.92
CA ARG A 119 9.02 3.09 0.12
C ARG A 119 9.60 1.90 0.88
N ILE A 120 8.80 0.90 1.23
CA ILE A 120 9.29 -0.31 1.88
C ILE A 120 10.27 -1.06 0.97
N ASP A 121 9.92 -1.26 -0.31
CA ASP A 121 10.81 -1.95 -1.25
C ASP A 121 12.13 -1.19 -1.48
N THR A 122 12.09 0.15 -1.45
CA THR A 122 13.28 0.99 -1.68
C THR A 122 14.14 1.19 -0.43
N LEU A 123 13.55 1.59 0.70
CA LEU A 123 14.25 1.95 1.93
C LEU A 123 14.67 0.71 2.74
N GLU A 124 13.89 -0.36 2.67
CA GLU A 124 14.05 -1.52 3.56
C GLU A 124 14.57 -2.76 2.83
N LYS A 125 14.99 -2.63 1.57
CA LYS A 125 15.52 -3.73 0.73
C LYS A 125 16.50 -4.66 1.48
N LYS A 126 17.43 -4.07 2.24
CA LYS A 126 18.44 -4.82 3.04
C LYS A 126 17.86 -5.56 4.25
N LYS A 127 16.79 -5.03 4.88
CA LYS A 127 16.12 -5.65 6.03
C LYS A 127 15.04 -6.63 5.58
N LEU A 128 14.43 -6.38 4.43
CA LEU A 128 13.45 -7.23 3.77
C LEU A 128 14.09 -8.50 3.17
N ASP A 129 15.39 -8.45 2.83
CA ASP A 129 16.17 -9.64 2.44
C ASP A 129 16.26 -10.69 3.55
N LYS A 130 16.22 -10.28 4.83
CA LYS A 130 16.20 -11.19 5.98
C LYS A 130 14.85 -11.87 6.20
N VAL A 131 13.77 -11.37 5.59
CA VAL A 131 12.43 -11.98 5.62
C VAL A 131 11.92 -12.21 4.20
N PRO A 132 12.40 -13.27 3.51
CA PRO A 132 12.05 -13.56 2.12
C PRO A 132 10.54 -13.71 1.87
N PHE A 133 9.82 -14.22 2.88
CA PHE A 133 8.37 -14.42 2.83
C PHE A 133 7.60 -13.10 2.59
N VAL A 134 7.89 -12.06 3.39
CA VAL A 134 7.24 -10.74 3.27
C VAL A 134 7.66 -10.04 1.98
N LYS A 135 8.93 -10.21 1.59
CA LYS A 135 9.44 -9.70 0.31
C LYS A 135 8.66 -10.24 -0.88
N ALA A 136 8.38 -11.54 -0.88
CA ALA A 136 7.58 -12.17 -1.92
C ALA A 136 6.17 -11.57 -1.97
N LEU A 137 5.53 -11.38 -0.81
CA LEU A 137 4.20 -10.79 -0.71
C LEU A 137 4.15 -9.36 -1.25
N ILE A 138 5.08 -8.49 -0.84
CA ILE A 138 5.12 -7.10 -1.32
C ILE A 138 5.38 -7.07 -2.83
N LYS A 139 6.30 -7.90 -3.33
CA LYS A 139 6.56 -8.00 -4.77
C LYS A 139 5.35 -8.44 -5.56
N ILE A 140 4.53 -9.34 -5.02
CA ILE A 140 3.30 -9.78 -5.66
C ILE A 140 2.33 -8.60 -5.86
N PHE A 141 2.17 -7.74 -4.86
CA PHE A 141 1.30 -6.57 -4.95
C PHE A 141 1.91 -5.40 -5.75
N LEU A 142 3.24 -5.26 -5.77
CA LEU A 142 3.93 -4.27 -6.61
C LEU A 142 3.95 -4.68 -8.09
N LYS A 143 4.06 -5.98 -8.37
CA LYS A 143 3.96 -6.50 -9.73
C LYS A 143 2.51 -6.42 -10.18
N LYS A 144 2.33 -5.86 -11.38
CA LYS A 144 1.04 -5.81 -12.07
C LYS A 144 0.77 -7.16 -12.74
N GLU A 145 0.89 -8.25 -11.99
CA GLU A 145 0.69 -9.62 -12.44
C GLU A 145 -0.52 -10.21 -11.71
N ILE A 146 -1.29 -11.05 -12.39
CA ILE A 146 -2.45 -11.74 -11.79
C ILE A 146 -1.93 -12.79 -10.82
N VAL A 147 -2.56 -12.85 -9.65
CA VAL A 147 -2.20 -13.76 -8.56
C VAL A 147 -3.27 -14.82 -8.43
N ALA A 148 -2.91 -16.08 -8.65
CA ALA A 148 -3.80 -17.18 -8.34
C ALA A 148 -3.98 -17.31 -6.82
N TRP A 149 -5.23 -17.38 -6.37
CA TRP A 149 -5.58 -17.76 -5.01
C TRP A 149 -5.82 -19.27 -4.97
N PRO A 150 -5.27 -20.05 -4.02
CA PRO A 150 -4.51 -19.68 -2.81
C PRO A 150 -3.01 -19.37 -3.05
N LEU A 151 -2.48 -18.42 -2.26
CA LEU A 151 -1.05 -18.07 -2.28
C LEU A 151 -0.18 -19.27 -1.83
N ALA A 152 0.93 -19.52 -2.54
CA ALA A 152 1.86 -20.61 -2.24
C ALA A 152 2.42 -20.61 -0.80
N ASN A 153 2.38 -19.46 -0.12
CA ASN A 153 2.95 -19.27 1.22
C ASN A 153 1.89 -19.26 2.34
N GLU A 154 0.74 -19.88 2.12
CA GLU A 154 -0.41 -19.88 3.06
C GLU A 154 -0.07 -20.39 4.47
N LYS A 155 0.84 -21.37 4.57
CA LYS A 155 1.26 -21.95 5.86
C LYS A 155 2.05 -20.98 6.73
N GLU A 156 2.87 -20.14 6.10
CA GLU A 156 3.70 -19.13 6.79
C GLU A 156 2.88 -17.90 7.17
N LEU A 157 1.91 -17.51 6.33
CA LEU A 157 0.94 -16.44 6.63
C LEU A 157 0.07 -16.78 7.83
N ARG A 158 -0.56 -17.96 7.85
CA ARG A 158 -1.43 -18.39 8.95
C ARG A 158 -0.67 -18.57 10.27
N SER A 159 0.63 -18.84 10.21
CA SER A 159 1.48 -18.96 11.40
C SER A 159 1.82 -17.62 12.05
N HIS A 160 1.62 -16.50 11.34
CA HIS A 160 2.03 -15.18 11.82
C HIS A 160 1.07 -14.66 12.92
N PRO A 161 1.56 -13.98 13.98
CA PRO A 161 0.74 -13.42 15.06
C PRO A 161 -0.32 -12.39 14.60
N VAL A 162 -0.26 -11.94 13.34
CA VAL A 162 -1.26 -11.06 12.72
C VAL A 162 -2.49 -11.83 12.23
N PHE A 163 -2.41 -13.15 12.07
CA PHE A 163 -3.53 -14.03 11.72
C PHE A 163 -3.91 -15.00 12.84
N GLN A 164 -3.37 -14.79 14.05
CA GLN A 164 -3.78 -15.49 15.27
C GLN A 164 -4.68 -14.57 16.12
N ASP A 165 -5.63 -15.16 16.85
CA ASP A 165 -6.61 -14.44 17.66
C ASP A 165 -6.02 -13.79 18.93
N THR A 166 -4.76 -14.09 19.26
CA THR A 166 -4.02 -13.43 20.34
C THR A 166 -3.00 -12.47 19.72
N PRO A 167 -3.10 -11.12 19.86
CA PRO A 167 -3.79 -10.31 20.89
C PRO A 167 -5.06 -9.54 20.45
N HIS A 168 -5.61 -9.80 19.27
CA HIS A 168 -6.78 -9.09 18.73
C HIS A 168 -7.75 -10.05 18.04
N GLU A 169 -9.02 -10.00 18.44
CA GLU A 169 -10.13 -10.78 17.89
C GLU A 169 -10.34 -10.46 16.39
N GLY A 170 -10.67 -11.47 15.57
CA GLY A 170 -10.98 -11.29 14.15
C GLY A 170 -9.88 -11.78 13.20
N ALA A 171 -9.17 -12.86 13.54
CA ALA A 171 -8.26 -13.52 12.60
C ALA A 171 -8.96 -13.97 11.31
N SER A 172 -10.18 -14.50 11.42
CA SER A 172 -10.99 -14.91 10.27
C SER A 172 -11.34 -13.71 9.37
N ASP A 173 -11.83 -12.62 9.96
CA ASP A 173 -12.15 -11.38 9.23
C ASP A 173 -10.93 -10.83 8.47
N ARG A 174 -9.73 -10.90 9.07
CA ARG A 174 -8.49 -10.45 8.44
C ARG A 174 -8.07 -11.35 7.29
N TRP A 175 -8.33 -12.66 7.40
CA TRP A 175 -8.06 -13.61 6.32
C TRP A 175 -9.00 -13.40 5.13
N ASP A 176 -10.30 -13.24 5.41
CA ASP A 176 -11.29 -12.94 4.38
C ASP A 176 -11.02 -11.59 3.72
N LEU A 177 -10.56 -10.60 4.49
CA LEU A 177 -10.12 -9.33 3.95
C LEU A 177 -8.91 -9.48 3.03
N LEU A 178 -7.92 -10.30 3.40
CA LEU A 178 -6.76 -10.57 2.53
C LEU A 178 -7.22 -11.19 1.19
N LYS A 179 -8.13 -12.17 1.24
CA LYS A 179 -8.73 -12.77 0.04
C LYS A 179 -9.40 -11.69 -0.81
N LYS A 180 -10.21 -10.83 -0.21
CA LYS A 180 -10.83 -9.68 -0.90
C LYS A 180 -9.80 -8.76 -1.53
N ARG A 181 -8.70 -8.44 -0.85
CA ARG A 181 -7.64 -7.57 -1.40
C ARG A 181 -6.92 -8.19 -2.58
N VAL A 182 -6.62 -9.49 -2.56
CA VAL A 182 -6.02 -10.19 -3.70
C VAL A 182 -6.96 -10.17 -4.91
N VAL A 183 -8.26 -10.37 -4.69
CA VAL A 183 -9.27 -10.28 -5.75
C VAL A 183 -9.33 -8.87 -6.34
N GLN A 184 -9.31 -7.84 -5.49
CA GLN A 184 -9.27 -6.44 -5.92
C GLN A 184 -8.00 -6.09 -6.70
N HIS A 185 -6.84 -6.65 -6.30
CA HIS A 185 -5.59 -6.56 -7.07
C HIS A 185 -5.77 -7.08 -8.48
N ASN A 186 -6.29 -8.31 -8.60
CA ASN A 186 -6.46 -8.98 -9.88
C ASN A 186 -7.42 -8.20 -10.79
N ILE A 187 -8.52 -7.67 -10.24
CA ILE A 187 -9.46 -6.83 -11.00
C ILE A 187 -8.77 -5.54 -11.47
N LYS A 188 -7.94 -4.89 -10.63
CA LYS A 188 -7.17 -3.71 -11.01
C LYS A 188 -6.23 -4.02 -12.17
N VAL A 189 -5.43 -5.09 -12.05
CA VAL A 189 -4.51 -5.55 -13.08
C VAL A 189 -5.28 -5.80 -14.39
N VAL A 190 -6.39 -6.54 -14.34
CA VAL A 190 -7.22 -6.80 -15.52
C VAL A 190 -7.75 -5.49 -16.13
N SER A 191 -8.14 -4.51 -15.33
CA SER A 191 -8.64 -3.22 -15.83
C SER A 191 -7.59 -2.36 -16.53
N GLU A 192 -6.30 -2.57 -16.24
CA GLU A 192 -5.20 -1.86 -16.90
C GLU A 192 -4.82 -2.51 -18.24
N TYR A 193 -4.95 -3.84 -18.37
CA TYR A 193 -4.53 -4.58 -19.55
C TYR A 193 -5.65 -4.91 -20.54
N TYR A 194 -6.91 -5.03 -20.08
CA TYR A 194 -8.05 -5.43 -20.90
C TYR A 194 -9.05 -4.30 -21.08
N GLU A 195 -9.45 -4.01 -22.31
CA GLU A 195 -10.59 -3.11 -22.59
C GLU A 195 -11.93 -3.83 -22.42
N GLN A 196 -12.01 -5.10 -22.84
CA GLN A 196 -13.19 -5.93 -22.72
C GLN A 196 -12.81 -7.38 -22.37
N ILE A 197 -13.54 -7.99 -21.44
CA ILE A 197 -13.37 -9.39 -21.04
C ILE A 197 -14.73 -10.08 -20.90
N HIS A 198 -14.77 -11.39 -21.15
CA HIS A 198 -15.93 -12.21 -20.81
C HIS A 198 -15.97 -12.52 -19.30
N THR A 199 -17.17 -12.55 -18.73
CA THR A 199 -17.36 -12.82 -17.29
C THR A 199 -16.83 -14.21 -16.90
N THR A 200 -17.03 -15.21 -17.76
CA THR A 200 -16.52 -16.58 -17.55
C THR A 200 -15.00 -16.61 -17.40
N ARG A 201 -14.28 -15.93 -18.30
CA ARG A 201 -12.82 -15.83 -18.25
C ARG A 201 -12.33 -15.06 -17.01
N LEU A 202 -13.05 -14.01 -16.61
CA LEU A 202 -12.71 -13.26 -15.40
C LEU A 202 -12.86 -14.15 -14.14
N CYS A 203 -13.90 -14.98 -14.08
CA CYS A 203 -14.11 -15.92 -12.99
C CYS A 203 -12.98 -16.96 -12.90
N GLU A 204 -12.52 -17.48 -14.04
CA GLU A 204 -11.36 -18.40 -14.08
C GLU A 204 -10.08 -17.77 -13.55
N LEU A 205 -9.83 -16.49 -13.87
CA LEU A 205 -8.63 -15.77 -13.44
C LEU A 205 -8.64 -15.45 -11.95
N ILE A 206 -9.81 -15.18 -11.39
CA ILE A 206 -9.97 -14.78 -9.98
C ILE A 206 -10.21 -16.00 -9.07
N GLY A 207 -10.76 -17.09 -9.62
CA GLY A 207 -11.14 -18.28 -8.84
C GLY A 207 -12.40 -18.09 -7.99
N LEU A 208 -13.30 -17.20 -8.40
CA LEU A 208 -14.58 -16.93 -7.74
C LEU A 208 -15.76 -17.30 -8.64
N GLY A 209 -16.94 -17.46 -8.05
CA GLY A 209 -18.18 -17.62 -8.82
C GLY A 209 -18.60 -16.33 -9.53
N GLU A 210 -19.47 -16.45 -10.53
CA GLU A 210 -19.96 -15.31 -11.32
C GLU A 210 -20.65 -14.24 -10.44
N LYS A 211 -21.54 -14.69 -9.54
CA LYS A 211 -22.29 -13.78 -8.64
C LYS A 211 -21.38 -13.02 -7.67
N GLU A 212 -20.36 -13.69 -7.13
CA GLU A 212 -19.40 -13.09 -6.20
C GLU A 212 -18.49 -12.10 -6.93
N THR A 213 -18.04 -12.46 -8.13
CA THR A 213 -17.22 -11.59 -8.98
C THR A 213 -17.98 -10.32 -9.36
N GLU A 214 -19.27 -10.42 -9.70
CA GLU A 214 -20.12 -9.25 -9.96
C GLU A 214 -20.29 -8.35 -8.73
N ALA A 215 -20.48 -8.95 -7.54
CA ALA A 215 -20.64 -8.19 -6.30
C ALA A 215 -19.37 -7.41 -5.95
N GLU A 216 -18.20 -8.06 -5.99
CA GLU A 216 -16.91 -7.41 -5.72
C GLU A 216 -16.57 -6.36 -6.77
N LEU A 217 -16.85 -6.61 -8.06
CA LEU A 217 -16.68 -5.62 -9.11
C LEU A 217 -17.61 -4.42 -8.92
N SER A 218 -18.85 -4.64 -8.48
CA SER A 218 -19.81 -3.56 -8.20
C SER A 218 -19.35 -2.69 -7.03
N GLU A 219 -18.81 -3.28 -5.97
CA GLU A 219 -18.23 -2.54 -4.83
C GLU A 219 -17.03 -1.67 -5.29
N LEU A 220 -16.17 -2.19 -6.15
CA LEU A 220 -15.04 -1.45 -6.73
C LEU A 220 -15.46 -0.29 -7.63
N VAL A 221 -16.53 -0.46 -8.39
CA VAL A 221 -17.10 0.61 -9.23
C VAL A 221 -17.75 1.70 -8.38
N CYS A 222 -18.49 1.32 -7.33
CA CYS A 222 -19.10 2.26 -6.37
C CYS A 222 -18.06 3.10 -5.62
N SER A 223 -16.94 2.49 -5.23
CA SER A 223 -15.80 3.18 -4.60
C SER A 223 -14.98 4.04 -5.58
N LYS A 224 -15.36 4.08 -6.87
CA LYS A 224 -14.66 4.79 -7.96
C LYS A 224 -13.21 4.35 -8.16
N PHE A 225 -12.87 3.16 -7.69
CA PHE A 225 -11.53 2.61 -7.81
C PHE A 225 -11.26 2.09 -9.23
N VAL A 226 -12.23 1.39 -9.80
CA VAL A 226 -12.18 0.89 -11.18
C VAL A 226 -13.41 1.36 -11.93
N PHE A 227 -13.23 1.78 -13.18
CA PHE A 227 -14.34 2.06 -14.09
C PHE A 227 -14.62 0.82 -14.93
N ALA A 228 -15.73 0.15 -14.65
CA ALA A 228 -16.19 -1.01 -15.40
C ALA A 228 -17.70 -0.92 -15.67
N ARG A 229 -18.13 -1.53 -16.78
CA ARG A 229 -19.55 -1.72 -17.12
C ARG A 229 -19.80 -3.18 -17.42
N ILE A 230 -20.81 -3.75 -16.76
CA ILE A 230 -21.19 -5.15 -16.90
C ILE A 230 -22.42 -5.24 -17.81
N ASP A 231 -22.33 -6.04 -18.87
CA ASP A 231 -23.46 -6.48 -19.67
C ASP A 231 -23.81 -7.92 -19.27
N ARG A 232 -24.85 -8.07 -18.44
CA ARG A 232 -25.25 -9.35 -17.86
C ARG A 232 -25.75 -10.37 -18.90
N PRO A 233 -26.67 -10.03 -19.83
CA PRO A 233 -27.10 -10.97 -20.85
C PRO A 233 -25.98 -11.40 -21.80
N ALA A 234 -25.11 -10.48 -22.20
CA ALA A 234 -23.99 -10.79 -23.09
C ALA A 234 -22.80 -11.45 -22.37
N GLY A 235 -22.75 -11.38 -21.04
CA GLY A 235 -21.63 -11.89 -20.23
C GLY A 235 -20.31 -11.18 -20.54
N THR A 236 -20.36 -9.87 -20.80
CA THR A 236 -19.15 -9.07 -21.12
C THR A 236 -18.98 -7.90 -20.17
N ILE A 237 -17.72 -7.63 -19.82
CA ILE A 237 -17.32 -6.55 -18.94
C ILE A 237 -16.40 -5.64 -19.75
N LYS A 238 -16.77 -4.36 -19.85
CA LYS A 238 -15.94 -3.33 -20.49
C LYS A 238 -15.28 -2.48 -19.41
N PHE A 239 -13.96 -2.42 -19.43
CA PHE A 239 -13.18 -1.57 -18.54
C PHE A 239 -12.87 -0.22 -19.21
N GLY A 240 -12.66 0.79 -18.37
CA GLY A 240 -12.32 2.14 -18.81
C GLY A 240 -13.51 3.10 -18.84
N LYS A 241 -13.19 4.38 -18.95
CA LYS A 241 -14.18 5.45 -19.07
C LYS A 241 -14.74 5.47 -20.48
N LYS A 242 -16.02 5.82 -20.62
CA LYS A 242 -16.61 6.07 -21.94
C LYS A 242 -15.87 7.25 -22.57
N GLN A 243 -15.09 6.99 -23.61
CA GLN A 243 -14.41 8.04 -24.36
C GLN A 243 -15.42 8.89 -25.13
N THR A 244 -15.30 10.21 -25.02
CA THR A 244 -16.04 11.17 -25.82
C THR A 244 -15.36 11.36 -27.17
N TYR A 245 -16.08 11.83 -28.19
CA TYR A 245 -15.49 12.18 -29.49
C TYR A 245 -14.34 13.19 -29.36
N THR A 246 -14.48 14.16 -28.45
CA THR A 246 -13.42 15.11 -28.11
C THR A 246 -12.17 14.44 -27.54
N ASP A 247 -12.34 13.47 -26.65
CA ASP A 247 -11.22 12.77 -26.01
C ASP A 247 -10.41 11.97 -27.04
N ARG A 248 -11.10 11.36 -28.03
CA ARG A 248 -10.46 10.66 -29.14
C ARG A 248 -9.66 11.61 -30.03
N LEU A 249 -10.23 12.77 -30.36
CA LEU A 249 -9.55 13.78 -31.17
C LEU A 249 -8.33 14.36 -30.44
N ASN A 250 -8.44 14.63 -29.14
CA ASN A 250 -7.32 15.08 -28.32
C ASN A 250 -6.20 14.03 -28.27
N THR A 251 -6.55 12.76 -28.02
CA THR A 251 -5.57 11.66 -27.99
C THR A 251 -4.85 11.50 -29.34
N TRP A 252 -5.59 11.66 -30.44
CA TRP A 252 -5.02 11.63 -31.79
C TRP A 252 -4.10 12.83 -32.05
N SER A 253 -4.52 14.03 -31.66
CA SER A 253 -3.70 15.24 -31.77
C SER A 253 -2.41 15.12 -30.97
N ASP A 254 -2.48 14.64 -29.73
CA ASP A 254 -1.30 14.41 -28.87
C ASP A 254 -0.33 13.38 -29.49
N SER A 255 -0.87 12.37 -30.17
CA SER A 255 -0.07 11.36 -30.86
C SER A 255 0.66 11.93 -32.08
N ILE A 256 0.02 12.84 -32.82
CA ILE A 256 0.67 13.56 -33.93
C ILE A 256 1.79 14.46 -33.42
N THR A 257 1.53 15.23 -32.35
CA THR A 257 2.57 16.09 -31.75
C THR A 257 3.77 15.26 -31.32
N LYS A 258 3.55 14.15 -30.59
CA LYS A 258 4.64 13.24 -30.19
C LYS A 258 5.38 12.65 -31.39
N MET A 259 4.69 12.34 -32.48
CA MET A 259 5.33 11.83 -33.69
C MET A 259 6.22 12.89 -34.34
N LEU A 260 5.74 14.13 -34.45
CA LEU A 260 6.53 15.24 -34.98
C LEU A 260 7.77 15.53 -34.12
N ASP A 261 7.60 15.56 -32.79
CA ASP A 261 8.71 15.74 -31.85
C ASP A 261 9.76 14.63 -31.99
N LEU A 262 9.33 13.37 -32.16
CA LEU A 262 10.25 12.24 -32.37
C LEU A 262 11.00 12.35 -33.69
N VAL A 263 10.35 12.81 -34.76
CA VAL A 263 10.98 13.02 -36.07
C VAL A 263 12.01 14.14 -36.01
N GLU A 264 11.68 15.26 -35.37
CA GLU A 264 12.60 16.39 -35.20
C GLU A 264 13.82 16.00 -34.36
N ASN A 265 13.60 15.35 -33.22
CA ASN A 265 14.68 14.83 -32.38
C ASN A 265 15.58 13.83 -33.13
N SER A 266 14.98 12.94 -33.92
CA SER A 266 15.75 12.00 -34.74
C SER A 266 16.58 12.72 -35.81
N CYS A 267 16.03 13.75 -36.45
CA CYS A 267 16.74 14.57 -37.44
C CYS A 267 17.96 15.25 -36.82
N HIS A 268 17.79 15.89 -35.65
CA HIS A 268 18.89 16.50 -34.91
C HIS A 268 19.97 15.49 -34.50
N LEU A 269 19.59 14.29 -34.04
CA LEU A 269 20.54 13.22 -33.71
C LEU A 269 21.33 12.75 -34.94
N ILE A 270 20.67 12.61 -36.10
CA ILE A 270 21.32 12.24 -37.36
C ILE A 270 22.32 13.32 -37.80
N GLN A 271 21.93 14.60 -37.74
CA GLN A 271 22.83 15.71 -38.10
C GLN A 271 24.06 15.75 -37.19
N LYS A 272 23.86 15.56 -35.87
CA LYS A 272 24.95 15.49 -34.90
C LYS A 272 25.91 14.34 -35.21
N GLU A 273 25.40 13.14 -35.49
CA GLU A 273 26.22 11.99 -35.87
C GLU A 273 26.97 12.22 -37.20
N GLN A 274 26.31 12.80 -38.21
CA GLN A 274 26.97 13.16 -39.47
C GLN A 274 28.14 14.11 -39.26
N MET A 275 28.00 15.13 -38.39
CA MET A 275 29.09 16.04 -38.05
C MET A 275 30.25 15.32 -37.34
N VAL A 276 29.95 14.42 -36.41
CA VAL A 276 30.96 13.61 -35.69
C VAL A 276 31.70 12.67 -36.65
N HIS A 277 30.97 11.98 -37.54
CA HIS A 277 31.56 11.11 -38.55
C HIS A 277 32.43 11.90 -39.54
N ALA A 278 31.99 13.07 -39.98
CA ALA A 278 32.77 13.95 -40.84
C ALA A 278 34.06 14.45 -40.14
N ALA A 279 33.98 14.79 -38.85
CA ALA A 279 35.16 15.17 -38.06
C ALA A 279 36.13 13.99 -37.87
N ARG A 280 35.63 12.78 -37.57
CA ARG A 280 36.43 11.56 -37.44
C ARG A 280 37.08 11.14 -38.77
N ALA A 281 36.38 11.31 -39.89
CA ALA A 281 36.93 11.06 -41.22
C ALA A 281 38.10 12.01 -41.54
N LYS A 282 38.04 13.27 -41.09
CA LYS A 282 39.14 14.24 -41.21
C LYS A 282 40.33 13.92 -40.29
N LEU A 283 40.11 13.24 -39.16
CA LEU A 283 41.15 12.88 -38.19
C LEU A 283 41.90 11.58 -38.51
N LYS A 284 41.39 10.71 -39.41
CA LYS A 284 42.17 9.55 -39.86
C LYS A 284 43.35 10.04 -40.73
N PRO A 285 44.62 9.83 -40.33
CA PRO A 285 45.73 10.19 -41.18
C PRO A 285 45.63 9.38 -42.47
N LYS A 286 45.70 10.06 -43.62
CA LYS A 286 45.90 9.40 -44.91
C LYS A 286 47.17 8.56 -44.79
N LYS A 287 47.03 7.24 -44.79
CA LYS A 287 48.16 6.32 -44.99
C LYS A 287 48.76 6.54 -46.37
#